data_AF-A0A8J4EXK4-F1
#
_entry.id   AF-A0A8J4EXK4-F1
#
_cell.length_a   1.000
_cell.length_b   1.000
_cell.length_c   1.000
_cell.angle_alpha   90.00
_cell.angle_beta   90.00
_cell.angle_gamma   90.00
#
_symmetry.space_group_name_H-M   'P 1'
#
loop_
_entity.id
_entity.type
_entity.pdbx_description
1 polymer ?
#
loop_
_entity_poly.entity_id
_entity_poly.type
_entity_poly.pdbx_seq_one_letter_code
_entity_poly.pdbx_strand_id
1 'polypeptide(L)'
;MIWPVLHWADFPYFHTTGGPRVLQVINMLVDIVEWIDKMHPFWRRRGGRDHIFLFPHDEGACWAPKVLLNATWLTHWGRMDLVHESKTSFEADNYTKDYVGWRQPEGFAKLISGHPCYDPVKDLVIPIWRPPQHYWRSPLLSAPSKPRDIFLFFRGDVGKQRTILYSRGVRQKIYKLAKDNDWADKYRVLIGDGSDVPGDYSDLLSRSLFCLVATGDGWSARTEDAVLHGCIPVIIIDGVHIKFETVFNVDEFTIRIPEGNASRILEILQAIPEAKVRSMQAYLGRVWHRYRYANLPGLASELRRYMESNVADPLSREAAELSARKEVRLPRPFKGDPAVDDAFATIMQWLYSRIPFTR
;
A
#
# COMPACT_ATOMS: atom_id res chain seq x y z
N MET A 1 -19.22 1.36 1.63
CA MET A 1 -18.82 1.26 0.21
C MET A 1 -19.40 2.50 -0.45
N ILE A 2 -18.56 3.49 -0.76
CA ILE A 2 -19.00 4.65 -1.54
C ILE A 2 -19.25 4.11 -2.96
N TRP A 3 -20.49 4.24 -3.44
CA TRP A 3 -20.95 3.82 -4.78
C TRP A 3 -20.02 4.41 -5.86
N PRO A 4 -19.82 3.82 -7.05
CA PRO A 4 -18.81 4.29 -7.99
C PRO A 4 -19.17 5.70 -8.47
N VAL A 5 -18.38 6.68 -8.03
CA VAL A 5 -18.48 8.09 -8.39
C VAL A 5 -17.80 8.25 -9.75
N LEU A 6 -18.59 8.49 -10.79
CA LEU A 6 -18.18 8.53 -12.19
C LEU A 6 -17.45 9.84 -12.51
N HIS A 7 -17.73 10.97 -11.83
CA HIS A 7 -17.10 12.29 -12.08
C HIS A 7 -16.99 13.23 -10.84
N TRP A 8 -17.31 14.54 -10.99
CA TRP A 8 -17.33 15.57 -9.93
C TRP A 8 -18.56 15.35 -9.05
N ALA A 9 -18.37 15.23 -7.73
CA ALA A 9 -19.42 15.14 -6.70
C ALA A 9 -20.73 14.45 -7.17
N ASP A 10 -20.71 13.14 -7.41
CA ASP A 10 -21.98 12.43 -7.68
C ASP A 10 -22.69 12.17 -6.34
N PHE A 11 -23.94 12.64 -6.23
CA PHE A 11 -24.86 12.54 -5.09
C PHE A 11 -24.62 11.35 -4.12
N PRO A 12 -24.81 11.51 -2.79
CA PRO A 12 -25.41 12.64 -2.09
C PRO A 12 -24.48 13.85 -1.93
N TYR A 13 -25.07 15.04 -2.02
CA TYR A 13 -24.36 16.30 -1.82
C TYR A 13 -24.38 16.71 -0.35
N PHE A 14 -23.21 17.07 0.17
CA PHE A 14 -23.02 17.65 1.49
C PHE A 14 -22.79 19.15 1.34
N HIS A 15 -23.80 19.89 1.77
CA HIS A 15 -23.94 21.34 1.61
C HIS A 15 -24.15 21.77 0.16
N THR A 16 -23.21 21.61 -0.77
CA THR A 16 -23.29 22.24 -2.11
C THR A 16 -23.27 21.25 -3.28
N THR A 17 -23.89 21.61 -4.41
CA THR A 17 -23.76 20.91 -5.69
C THR A 17 -22.51 21.43 -6.42
N GLY A 18 -21.53 20.56 -6.68
CA GLY A 18 -20.27 20.91 -7.34
C GLY A 18 -19.05 20.88 -6.40
N GLY A 19 -17.89 21.29 -6.94
CA GLY A 19 -16.60 21.21 -6.26
C GLY A 19 -15.96 19.83 -6.31
N PRO A 20 -14.69 19.71 -5.89
CA PRO A 20 -13.96 18.43 -5.95
C PRO A 20 -14.65 17.37 -5.09
N ARG A 21 -14.47 16.08 -5.39
CA ARG A 21 -15.07 14.98 -4.61
C ARG A 21 -14.68 15.05 -3.13
N VAL A 22 -13.44 15.45 -2.88
CA VAL A 22 -12.88 15.60 -1.54
C VAL A 22 -13.67 16.60 -0.68
N LEU A 23 -14.18 17.68 -1.29
CA LEU A 23 -15.02 18.66 -0.60
C LEU A 23 -16.25 17.98 0.05
N GLN A 24 -16.94 17.14 -0.71
CA GLN A 24 -18.19 16.51 -0.25
C GLN A 24 -17.92 15.60 0.95
N VAL A 25 -16.84 14.84 0.90
CA VAL A 25 -16.45 13.94 2.00
C VAL A 25 -16.00 14.72 3.22
N ILE A 26 -15.28 15.83 3.05
CA ILE A 26 -14.90 16.74 4.16
C ILE A 26 -16.15 17.24 4.88
N ASN A 27 -17.11 17.78 4.13
CA ASN A 27 -18.36 18.28 4.69
C ASN A 27 -19.17 17.18 5.38
N MET A 28 -19.27 15.99 4.76
CA MET A 28 -19.89 14.82 5.39
C MET A 28 -19.25 14.48 6.73
N LEU A 29 -17.92 14.47 6.82
CA LEU A 29 -17.21 14.13 8.05
C LEU A 29 -17.44 15.19 9.14
N VAL A 30 -17.51 16.47 8.77
CA VAL A 30 -17.88 17.55 9.71
C VAL A 30 -19.31 17.36 10.22
N ASP A 31 -20.27 17.10 9.33
CA ASP A 31 -21.68 16.85 9.70
C ASP A 31 -21.82 15.61 10.59
N ILE A 32 -21.03 14.54 10.33
CA ILE A 32 -20.99 13.35 11.18
C ILE A 32 -20.53 13.69 12.60
N VAL A 33 -19.47 14.48 12.75
CA VAL A 33 -19.00 14.89 14.10
C VAL A 33 -20.06 15.71 14.81
N GLU A 34 -20.67 16.69 14.12
CA GLU A 34 -21.76 17.48 14.70
C GLU A 34 -22.95 16.62 15.12
N TRP A 35 -23.31 15.64 14.29
CA TRP A 35 -24.41 14.72 14.57
C TRP A 35 -24.11 13.84 15.77
N ILE A 36 -22.90 13.24 15.84
CA ILE A 36 -22.46 12.45 16.99
C ILE A 36 -22.58 13.29 18.25
N ASP A 37 -22.10 14.54 18.22
CA ASP A 37 -22.08 15.44 19.35
C ASP A 37 -23.47 15.91 19.81
N LYS A 38 -24.41 16.08 18.86
CA LYS A 38 -25.81 16.44 19.15
C LYS A 38 -26.59 15.26 19.74
N MET A 39 -26.35 14.04 19.24
CA MET A 39 -27.13 12.85 19.62
C MET A 39 -26.52 12.06 20.79
N HIS A 40 -25.21 12.15 20.98
CA HIS A 40 -24.45 11.36 21.94
C HIS A 40 -23.29 12.15 22.56
N PRO A 41 -22.91 11.90 23.82
CA PRO A 41 -21.80 12.61 24.45
C PRO A 41 -20.41 12.11 23.97
N PHE A 42 -20.33 11.19 23.01
CA PHE A 42 -19.10 10.45 22.71
C PHE A 42 -17.97 11.35 22.21
N TRP A 43 -18.27 12.27 21.28
CA TRP A 43 -17.25 13.15 20.72
C TRP A 43 -16.68 14.12 21.76
N ARG A 44 -17.55 14.94 22.37
CA ARG A 44 -17.18 15.92 23.41
C ARG A 44 -16.51 15.29 24.63
N ARG A 45 -16.86 14.06 25.01
CA ARG A 45 -16.31 13.38 26.18
C ARG A 45 -14.78 13.37 26.19
N ARG A 46 -14.15 13.12 25.03
CA ARG A 46 -12.69 13.00 24.89
C ARG A 46 -12.11 13.86 23.77
N GLY A 47 -12.91 14.78 23.23
CA GLY A 47 -12.54 15.60 22.08
C GLY A 47 -12.12 14.76 20.86
N GLY A 48 -12.74 13.60 20.66
CA GLY A 48 -12.46 12.68 19.55
C GLY A 48 -11.30 11.69 19.73
N ARG A 49 -10.51 11.76 20.82
CA ARG A 49 -9.31 10.91 21.00
C ARG A 49 -9.58 9.40 21.02
N ASP A 50 -10.79 9.01 21.38
CA ASP A 50 -11.28 7.64 21.43
C ASP A 50 -12.03 7.20 20.16
N HIS A 51 -12.01 8.02 19.10
CA HIS A 51 -12.61 7.71 17.80
C HIS A 51 -11.54 7.28 16.80
N ILE A 52 -11.95 6.43 15.86
CA ILE A 52 -11.09 5.90 14.79
C ILE A 52 -11.73 6.23 13.44
N PHE A 53 -10.96 6.80 12.52
CA PHE A 53 -11.39 7.08 11.15
C PHE A 53 -10.49 6.37 10.15
N LEU A 54 -11.10 5.84 9.09
CA LEU A 54 -10.39 5.21 7.99
C LEU A 54 -10.33 6.18 6.81
N PHE A 55 -9.14 6.36 6.23
CA PHE A 55 -8.91 7.19 5.05
C PHE A 55 -8.40 6.34 3.87
N PRO A 56 -9.31 5.73 3.09
CA PRO A 56 -8.98 4.83 1.98
C PRO A 56 -8.86 5.53 0.62
N HIS A 57 -8.93 6.87 0.57
CA HIS A 57 -8.80 7.66 -0.66
C HIS A 57 -7.37 7.65 -1.22
N ASP A 58 -7.18 7.78 -2.54
CA ASP A 58 -5.86 7.66 -3.19
C ASP A 58 -4.79 8.62 -2.64
N GLU A 59 -5.24 9.75 -2.08
CA GLU A 59 -4.38 10.73 -1.40
C GLU A 59 -4.35 10.59 0.14
N GLY A 60 -4.69 9.41 0.66
CA GLY A 60 -4.63 9.07 2.07
C GLY A 60 -5.48 10.00 2.94
N ALA A 61 -4.91 10.42 4.07
CA ALA A 61 -5.55 11.31 5.05
C ALA A 61 -5.14 12.80 4.89
N CYS A 62 -4.50 13.20 3.78
CA CYS A 62 -4.10 14.59 3.58
C CYS A 62 -5.26 15.59 3.62
N TRP A 63 -6.43 15.17 3.16
CA TRP A 63 -7.64 15.99 3.17
C TRP A 63 -8.51 15.79 4.42
N ALA A 64 -8.02 15.08 5.45
CA ALA A 64 -8.78 14.87 6.68
C ALA A 64 -9.16 16.23 7.29
N PRO A 65 -10.43 16.50 7.62
CA PRO A 65 -10.79 17.78 8.21
C PRO A 65 -10.22 17.92 9.63
N LYS A 66 -9.84 19.14 9.98
CA LYS A 66 -9.26 19.51 11.29
C LYS A 66 -10.09 19.06 12.48
N VAL A 67 -11.41 18.99 12.32
CA VAL A 67 -12.30 18.49 13.37
C VAL A 67 -11.88 17.10 13.83
N LEU A 68 -11.28 16.28 12.96
CA LEU A 68 -10.85 14.91 13.25
C LEU A 68 -9.41 14.79 13.79
N LEU A 69 -8.68 15.90 14.02
CA LEU A 69 -7.26 15.85 14.35
C LEU A 69 -6.92 14.97 15.56
N ASN A 70 -7.76 15.02 16.58
CA ASN A 70 -7.53 14.26 17.80
C ASN A 70 -7.86 12.77 17.65
N ALA A 71 -8.65 12.38 16.64
CA ALA A 71 -9.02 10.99 16.41
C ALA A 71 -7.85 10.18 15.85
N THR A 72 -7.86 8.87 16.06
CA THR A 72 -6.88 7.96 15.45
C THR A 72 -7.22 7.75 13.97
N TRP A 73 -6.26 7.97 13.08
CA TRP A 73 -6.44 7.76 11.65
C TRP A 73 -5.78 6.45 11.23
N LEU A 74 -6.54 5.62 10.53
CA LEU A 74 -6.03 4.49 9.78
C LEU A 74 -5.98 4.89 8.31
N THR A 75 -4.80 4.89 7.72
CA THR A 75 -4.60 5.26 6.31
C THR A 75 -3.73 4.25 5.60
N HIS A 76 -3.76 4.17 4.28
CA HIS A 76 -2.86 3.30 3.51
C HIS A 76 -1.65 4.08 2.93
N TRP A 77 -1.61 5.40 3.15
CA TRP A 77 -0.57 6.28 2.63
C TRP A 77 -0.08 7.26 3.71
N GLY A 78 1.09 6.97 4.29
CA GLY A 78 1.68 7.74 5.38
C GLY A 78 2.48 8.95 4.90
N ARG A 79 1.85 9.94 4.29
CA ARG A 79 2.52 11.17 3.82
C ARG A 79 2.74 12.19 4.96
N MET A 80 3.98 12.63 5.22
CA MET A 80 4.29 13.47 6.39
C MET A 80 4.28 14.99 6.12
N ASP A 81 3.91 15.42 4.91
CA ASP A 81 3.96 16.83 4.53
C ASP A 81 2.98 17.67 5.38
N LEU A 82 3.47 18.77 5.97
CA LEU A 82 2.64 19.74 6.72
C LEU A 82 1.84 20.66 5.79
N VAL A 83 2.42 20.99 4.64
CA VAL A 83 1.75 21.70 3.55
C VAL A 83 1.50 20.66 2.47
N HIS A 84 0.28 20.14 2.43
CA HIS A 84 -0.09 19.10 1.50
C HIS A 84 -0.67 19.71 0.22
N GLU A 85 0.02 19.50 -0.89
CA GLU A 85 -0.52 19.70 -2.23
C GLU A 85 -1.01 18.37 -2.78
N SER A 86 -2.19 18.35 -3.39
CA SER A 86 -2.69 17.18 -4.12
C SER A 86 -1.77 16.86 -5.31
N LYS A 87 -1.29 15.62 -5.36
CA LYS A 87 -0.41 15.13 -6.43
C LYS A 87 -1.12 14.17 -7.39
N THR A 88 -2.45 14.17 -7.34
CA THR A 88 -3.30 13.42 -8.27
C THR A 88 -3.31 14.04 -9.66
N SER A 89 -3.42 13.17 -10.66
CA SER A 89 -3.67 13.50 -12.06
C SER A 89 -5.17 13.62 -12.36
N PHE A 90 -6.04 13.37 -11.38
CA PHE A 90 -7.50 13.51 -11.50
C PHE A 90 -7.97 14.83 -10.89
N GLU A 91 -8.34 15.80 -11.72
CA GLU A 91 -8.74 17.13 -11.23
C GLU A 91 -9.88 17.11 -10.20
N ALA A 92 -10.80 16.15 -10.29
CA ALA A 92 -11.90 16.01 -9.35
C ALA A 92 -11.44 15.64 -7.92
N ASP A 93 -10.23 15.12 -7.75
CA ASP A 93 -9.63 14.76 -6.45
C ASP A 93 -8.63 15.80 -5.96
N ASN A 94 -8.45 16.88 -6.73
CA ASN A 94 -7.50 17.92 -6.40
C ASN A 94 -8.04 18.80 -5.25
N TYR A 95 -7.72 18.41 -4.02
CA TYR A 95 -8.06 19.16 -2.81
C TYR A 95 -7.26 20.45 -2.62
N THR A 96 -6.26 20.73 -3.46
CA THR A 96 -5.60 22.05 -3.52
C THR A 96 -6.50 23.09 -4.20
N LYS A 97 -7.45 22.64 -5.05
CA LYS A 97 -8.38 23.53 -5.74
C LYS A 97 -9.55 23.85 -4.81
N ASP A 98 -9.43 24.98 -4.10
CA ASP A 98 -10.49 25.43 -3.21
C ASP A 98 -11.80 25.69 -3.97
N TYR A 99 -12.92 25.55 -3.28
CA TYR A 99 -14.25 25.74 -3.84
C TYR A 99 -15.05 26.68 -2.95
N VAL A 100 -15.37 27.85 -3.52
CA VAL A 100 -16.17 28.87 -2.86
C VAL A 100 -17.55 28.90 -3.50
N GLY A 101 -18.58 28.80 -2.67
CA GLY A 101 -19.98 28.84 -3.10
C GLY A 101 -20.88 29.43 -2.02
N TRP A 102 -22.15 29.63 -2.32
CA TRP A 102 -23.07 30.31 -1.40
C TRP A 102 -23.26 29.58 -0.05
N ARG A 103 -23.16 28.23 -0.04
CA ARG A 103 -23.16 27.41 1.19
C ARG A 103 -21.77 27.22 1.80
N GLN A 104 -20.73 27.67 1.13
CA GLN A 104 -19.35 27.58 1.59
C GLN A 104 -18.57 28.84 1.19
N PRO A 105 -18.95 30.00 1.76
CA PRO A 105 -18.43 31.30 1.32
C PRO A 105 -16.95 31.50 1.65
N GLU A 106 -16.42 30.78 2.63
CA GLU A 106 -15.02 30.86 3.06
C GLU A 106 -14.13 29.76 2.45
N GLY A 107 -14.65 28.97 1.51
CA GLY A 107 -13.94 27.82 0.95
C GLY A 107 -13.85 26.63 1.91
N PHE A 108 -13.41 25.49 1.39
CA PHE A 108 -13.23 24.25 2.15
C PHE A 108 -11.78 23.98 2.52
N ALA A 109 -10.83 24.61 1.80
CA ALA A 109 -9.41 24.46 2.09
C ALA A 109 -9.07 24.82 3.56
N LYS A 110 -9.81 25.77 4.15
CA LYS A 110 -9.68 26.14 5.57
C LYS A 110 -9.96 24.98 6.53
N LEU A 111 -10.74 23.98 6.13
CA LEU A 111 -11.11 22.84 6.96
C LEU A 111 -9.97 21.81 7.04
N ILE A 112 -9.04 21.81 6.07
CA ILE A 112 -7.95 20.83 5.94
C ILE A 112 -6.55 21.45 6.09
N SER A 113 -6.46 22.77 6.19
CA SER A 113 -5.17 23.45 6.32
C SER A 113 -4.62 23.42 7.74
N GLY A 114 -3.31 23.29 7.88
CA GLY A 114 -2.59 23.45 9.15
C GLY A 114 -2.36 22.17 9.96
N HIS A 115 -2.32 21.00 9.31
CA HIS A 115 -1.96 19.73 9.95
C HIS A 115 -1.24 18.78 8.98
N PRO A 116 -0.44 17.82 9.49
CA PRO A 116 0.16 16.79 8.63
C PRO A 116 -0.91 15.83 8.08
N CYS A 117 -0.65 15.19 6.95
CA CYS A 117 -1.60 14.19 6.41
C CYS A 117 -1.77 12.97 7.33
N TYR A 118 -0.78 12.64 8.16
CA TYR A 118 -0.92 11.71 9.28
C TYR A 118 0.17 12.00 10.32
N ASP A 119 -0.07 11.60 11.55
CA ASP A 119 0.89 11.70 12.66
C ASP A 119 1.39 10.30 13.05
N PRO A 120 2.68 9.94 12.88
CA PRO A 120 3.19 8.61 13.20
C PRO A 120 3.10 8.24 14.69
N VAL A 121 2.92 9.22 15.59
CA VAL A 121 2.74 8.98 17.02
C VAL A 121 1.31 8.51 17.33
N LYS A 122 0.32 9.00 16.57
CA LYS A 122 -1.12 8.81 16.83
C LYS A 122 -1.78 7.85 15.84
N ASP A 123 -1.34 7.86 14.59
CA ASP A 123 -1.98 7.25 13.42
C ASP A 123 -1.22 6.03 12.93
N LEU A 124 -1.89 5.21 12.12
CA LEU A 124 -1.32 3.98 11.58
C LEU A 124 -1.48 3.87 10.06
N VAL A 125 -0.37 3.56 9.40
CA VAL A 125 -0.38 3.18 7.99
C VAL A 125 -0.65 1.67 7.89
N ILE A 126 -1.81 1.29 7.37
CA ILE A 126 -2.28 -0.09 7.30
C ILE A 126 -2.20 -0.64 5.87
N PRO A 127 -1.98 -1.96 5.69
CA PRO A 127 -1.95 -2.58 4.38
C PRO A 127 -3.34 -2.61 3.74
N ILE A 128 -3.37 -2.56 2.42
CA ILE A 128 -4.61 -2.77 1.68
C ILE A 128 -5.00 -4.24 1.67
N TRP A 129 -6.28 -4.49 1.40
CA TRP A 129 -6.76 -5.83 1.18
C TRP A 129 -6.31 -6.37 -0.19
N ARG A 130 -5.76 -7.59 -0.18
CA ARG A 130 -5.51 -8.40 -1.37
C ARG A 130 -6.28 -9.72 -1.24
N PRO A 131 -7.10 -10.11 -2.23
CA PRO A 131 -7.79 -11.39 -2.19
C PRO A 131 -6.78 -12.54 -2.26
N PRO A 132 -7.06 -13.72 -1.67
CA PRO A 132 -6.17 -14.89 -1.73
C PRO A 132 -5.73 -15.27 -3.15
N GLN A 133 -6.63 -15.14 -4.13
CA GLN A 133 -6.33 -15.32 -5.56
C GLN A 133 -5.16 -14.47 -6.04
N HIS A 134 -4.95 -13.27 -5.52
CA HIS A 134 -3.93 -12.34 -6.00
C HIS A 134 -2.49 -12.82 -5.71
N TYR A 135 -2.31 -13.65 -4.68
CA TYR A 135 -1.01 -14.19 -4.27
C TYR A 135 -0.98 -15.71 -4.24
N TRP A 136 -1.79 -16.34 -5.08
CA TRP A 136 -2.00 -17.79 -5.10
C TRP A 136 -0.76 -18.60 -5.47
N ARG A 137 0.18 -18.06 -6.27
CA ARG A 137 1.47 -18.69 -6.59
C ARG A 137 2.58 -18.34 -5.60
N SER A 138 2.28 -17.62 -4.53
CA SER A 138 3.29 -17.29 -3.53
C SER A 138 3.75 -18.53 -2.77
N PRO A 139 5.07 -18.72 -2.57
CA PRO A 139 5.55 -19.75 -1.64
C PRO A 139 4.99 -19.58 -0.23
N LEU A 140 4.68 -18.34 0.16
CA LEU A 140 4.07 -18.05 1.46
C LEU A 140 2.62 -18.55 1.56
N LEU A 141 1.99 -18.94 0.45
CA LEU A 141 0.73 -19.68 0.42
C LEU A 141 0.92 -21.15 0.03
N SER A 142 2.02 -21.75 0.49
CA SER A 142 2.41 -23.15 0.26
C SER A 142 2.71 -23.52 -1.20
N ALA A 143 2.84 -22.56 -2.11
CA ALA A 143 3.38 -22.85 -3.43
C ALA A 143 4.86 -23.26 -3.34
N PRO A 144 5.41 -23.96 -4.34
CA PRO A 144 6.84 -24.27 -4.39
C PRO A 144 7.68 -23.02 -4.49
N SER A 145 8.80 -23.01 -3.77
CA SER A 145 9.82 -21.99 -3.95
C SER A 145 10.55 -22.18 -5.29
N LYS A 146 10.19 -21.36 -6.27
CA LYS A 146 10.87 -21.28 -7.57
C LYS A 146 12.20 -20.52 -7.45
N PRO A 147 13.15 -20.73 -8.36
CA PRO A 147 14.31 -19.84 -8.48
C PRO A 147 13.83 -18.40 -8.74
N ARG A 148 14.44 -17.43 -8.07
CA ARG A 148 14.14 -16.02 -8.35
C ARG A 148 14.96 -15.54 -9.55
N ASP A 149 14.46 -15.86 -10.73
CA ASP A 149 15.12 -15.62 -12.00
C ASP A 149 14.88 -14.21 -12.56
N ILE A 150 13.97 -13.43 -11.97
CA ILE A 150 13.76 -12.02 -12.30
C ILE A 150 14.48 -11.16 -11.26
N PHE A 151 15.40 -10.30 -11.68
CA PHE A 151 16.21 -9.49 -10.74
C PHE A 151 15.40 -8.36 -10.12
N LEU A 152 14.76 -7.52 -10.94
CA LEU A 152 13.89 -6.44 -10.50
C LEU A 152 12.59 -6.47 -11.31
N PHE A 153 11.46 -6.34 -10.64
CA PHE A 153 10.14 -6.44 -11.25
C PHE A 153 9.23 -5.25 -10.93
N PHE A 154 8.53 -4.79 -11.95
CA PHE A 154 7.39 -3.89 -11.86
C PHE A 154 6.43 -4.15 -13.01
N ARG A 155 5.16 -4.40 -12.70
CA ARG A 155 4.08 -4.39 -13.70
C ARG A 155 2.92 -3.49 -13.31
N GLY A 156 2.70 -2.41 -14.07
CA GLY A 156 1.62 -1.45 -13.85
C GLY A 156 1.71 -0.25 -14.80
N ASP A 157 0.85 0.74 -14.59
CA ASP A 157 0.96 2.01 -15.34
C ASP A 157 2.31 2.67 -15.03
N VAL A 158 3.15 2.77 -16.08
CA VAL A 158 4.49 3.38 -16.07
C VAL A 158 4.46 4.85 -16.50
N GLY A 159 3.28 5.42 -16.75
CA GLY A 159 3.09 6.81 -17.10
C GLY A 159 3.37 7.15 -18.57
N LYS A 160 3.20 6.20 -19.51
CA LYS A 160 3.49 6.41 -20.95
C LYS A 160 2.77 7.61 -21.56
N GLN A 161 1.53 7.87 -21.10
CA GLN A 161 0.66 8.95 -21.57
C GLN A 161 0.26 9.90 -20.42
N ARG A 162 1.00 9.88 -19.32
CA ARG A 162 0.70 10.69 -18.12
C ARG A 162 1.63 11.91 -18.06
N THR A 163 1.20 12.93 -17.32
CA THR A 163 2.04 14.09 -16.99
C THR A 163 3.16 13.69 -16.02
N ILE A 164 4.14 14.57 -15.81
CA ILE A 164 5.24 14.33 -14.86
C ILE A 164 4.77 14.28 -13.39
N LEU A 165 3.58 14.82 -13.10
CA LEU A 165 2.97 14.77 -11.76
C LEU A 165 2.66 13.33 -11.34
N TYR A 166 2.19 12.51 -12.29
CA TYR A 166 1.98 11.09 -12.05
C TYR A 166 3.27 10.42 -11.60
N SER A 167 3.21 9.64 -10.52
CA SER A 167 4.36 8.94 -9.93
C SER A 167 5.53 9.88 -9.54
N ARG A 168 5.30 11.20 -9.49
CA ARG A 168 6.37 12.20 -9.33
C ARG A 168 7.49 12.03 -10.38
N GLY A 169 7.17 11.44 -11.54
CA GLY A 169 8.13 11.11 -12.60
C GLY A 169 9.00 9.88 -12.36
N VAL A 170 8.88 9.18 -11.23
CA VAL A 170 9.75 8.04 -10.87
C VAL A 170 9.53 6.84 -11.80
N ARG A 171 8.28 6.40 -11.98
CA ARG A 171 7.98 5.26 -12.87
C ARG A 171 8.35 5.53 -14.32
N GLN A 172 8.11 6.75 -14.81
CA GLN A 172 8.45 7.18 -16.16
C GLN A 172 9.97 7.12 -16.37
N LYS A 173 10.74 7.66 -15.41
CA LYS A 173 12.21 7.66 -15.45
C LYS A 173 12.76 6.23 -15.48
N ILE A 174 12.30 5.36 -14.58
CA ILE A 174 12.78 3.97 -14.50
C ILE A 174 12.38 3.18 -15.74
N TYR A 175 11.16 3.35 -16.25
CA TYR A 175 10.71 2.71 -17.48
C TYR A 175 11.57 3.12 -18.69
N LYS A 176 11.82 4.43 -18.85
CA LYS A 176 12.67 4.93 -19.92
C LYS A 176 14.08 4.34 -19.84
N LEU A 177 14.69 4.35 -18.65
CA LEU A 177 16.02 3.75 -18.44
C LEU A 177 16.04 2.25 -18.77
N ALA A 178 15.00 1.51 -18.37
CA ALA A 178 14.88 0.09 -18.64
C ALA A 178 14.80 -0.24 -20.13
N LYS A 179 14.08 0.58 -20.91
CA LYS A 179 13.96 0.42 -22.36
C LYS A 179 15.20 0.89 -23.11
N ASP A 180 15.70 2.09 -22.80
CA ASP A 180 16.86 2.69 -23.49
C ASP A 180 18.14 1.85 -23.34
N ASN A 181 18.28 1.14 -22.22
CA ASN A 181 19.47 0.33 -21.92
C ASN A 181 19.27 -1.18 -22.06
N ASP A 182 18.08 -1.61 -22.49
CA ASP A 182 17.73 -3.02 -22.69
C ASP A 182 17.93 -3.87 -21.42
N TRP A 183 17.31 -3.45 -20.31
CA TRP A 183 17.50 -4.10 -19.01
C TRP A 183 16.84 -5.48 -18.90
N ALA A 184 15.86 -5.78 -19.74
CA ALA A 184 15.17 -7.07 -19.74
C ALA A 184 16.16 -8.20 -20.09
N ASP A 185 16.87 -8.06 -21.21
CA ASP A 185 17.78 -9.09 -21.70
C ASP A 185 19.10 -9.10 -20.93
N LYS A 186 19.64 -7.91 -20.59
CA LYS A 186 20.96 -7.80 -19.93
C LYS A 186 20.95 -8.15 -18.44
N TYR A 187 19.87 -7.78 -17.75
CA TYR A 187 19.84 -7.81 -16.28
C TYR A 187 18.64 -8.58 -15.71
N ARG A 188 17.78 -9.16 -16.56
CA ARG A 188 16.54 -9.83 -16.13
C ARG A 188 15.63 -8.89 -15.34
N VAL A 189 15.56 -7.63 -15.76
CA VAL A 189 14.76 -6.58 -15.13
C VAL A 189 13.52 -6.31 -15.98
N LEU A 190 12.35 -6.57 -15.41
CA LEU A 190 11.07 -6.46 -16.09
C LEU A 190 10.29 -5.27 -15.53
N ILE A 191 10.29 -4.16 -16.27
CA ILE A 191 9.56 -2.93 -15.93
C ILE A 191 8.62 -2.58 -17.09
N GLY A 192 7.32 -2.52 -16.83
CA GLY A 192 6.35 -2.12 -17.85
C GLY A 192 4.89 -2.28 -17.41
N ASP A 193 3.97 -2.16 -18.37
CA ASP A 193 2.56 -2.49 -18.17
C ASP A 193 2.25 -3.94 -18.60
N GLY A 194 0.96 -4.29 -18.68
CA GLY A 194 0.53 -5.64 -19.09
C GLY A 194 0.92 -6.02 -20.53
N SER A 195 1.12 -5.03 -21.40
CA SER A 195 1.57 -5.26 -22.78
C SER A 195 3.09 -5.46 -22.86
N ASP A 196 3.86 -4.79 -22.00
CA ASP A 196 5.31 -4.93 -21.94
C ASP A 196 5.74 -6.25 -21.28
N VAL A 197 5.02 -6.68 -20.25
CA VAL A 197 5.39 -7.81 -19.39
C VAL A 197 4.23 -8.81 -19.30
N PRO A 198 4.08 -9.70 -20.30
CA PRO A 198 3.03 -10.72 -20.32
C PRO A 198 3.30 -11.81 -19.27
N GLY A 199 2.25 -12.58 -18.93
CA GLY A 199 2.33 -13.71 -18.01
C GLY A 199 1.49 -13.54 -16.74
N ASP A 200 1.45 -14.60 -15.92
CA ASP A 200 0.70 -14.60 -14.66
C ASP A 200 1.36 -13.68 -13.63
N TYR A 201 0.59 -12.75 -13.06
CA TYR A 201 1.12 -11.73 -12.16
C TYR A 201 1.73 -12.33 -10.89
N SER A 202 1.03 -13.30 -10.30
CA SER A 202 1.43 -13.92 -9.04
C SER A 202 2.68 -14.76 -9.24
N ASP A 203 2.77 -15.48 -10.36
CA ASP A 203 3.98 -16.22 -10.75
C ASP A 203 5.19 -15.30 -10.91
N LEU A 204 5.06 -14.21 -11.68
CA LEU A 204 6.14 -13.25 -11.91
C LEU A 204 6.65 -12.66 -10.59
N LEU A 205 5.75 -12.25 -9.69
CA LEU A 205 6.11 -11.76 -8.35
C LEU A 205 6.83 -12.83 -7.51
N SER A 206 6.38 -14.09 -7.57
CA SER A 206 7.01 -15.20 -6.82
C SER A 206 8.45 -15.49 -7.27
N ARG A 207 8.76 -15.16 -8.53
CA ARG A 207 10.06 -15.34 -9.19
C ARG A 207 10.96 -14.09 -9.14
N SER A 208 10.48 -12.99 -8.59
CA SER A 208 11.19 -11.70 -8.61
C SER A 208 12.00 -11.49 -7.33
N LEU A 209 13.29 -11.14 -7.43
CA LEU A 209 14.14 -10.89 -6.27
C LEU A 209 13.78 -9.57 -5.59
N PHE A 210 13.74 -8.49 -6.38
CA PHE A 210 13.35 -7.15 -5.97
C PHE A 210 12.07 -6.71 -6.68
N CYS A 211 11.20 -5.98 -5.98
CA CYS A 211 9.95 -5.47 -6.53
C CYS A 211 9.84 -3.97 -6.29
N LEU A 212 9.68 -3.21 -7.37
CA LEU A 212 9.61 -1.76 -7.30
C LEU A 212 8.30 -1.30 -6.64
N VAL A 213 8.44 -0.47 -5.62
CA VAL A 213 7.37 0.24 -4.93
C VAL A 213 7.58 1.74 -5.12
N ALA A 214 7.02 2.25 -6.21
CA ALA A 214 6.93 3.68 -6.51
C ALA A 214 5.46 4.12 -6.50
N THR A 215 5.18 5.38 -6.19
CA THR A 215 3.81 5.95 -6.24
C THR A 215 3.22 5.89 -7.65
N GLY A 216 1.91 5.81 -7.75
CA GLY A 216 1.17 6.09 -8.98
C GLY A 216 0.54 7.48 -8.87
N ASP A 217 -0.78 7.51 -8.84
CA ASP A 217 -1.53 8.72 -8.53
C ASP A 217 -1.79 8.76 -7.01
N GLY A 218 -0.96 9.50 -6.27
CA GLY A 218 -0.94 9.47 -4.82
C GLY A 218 -0.13 8.30 -4.26
N TRP A 219 -0.71 7.10 -4.18
CA TRP A 219 -0.15 5.99 -3.40
C TRP A 219 0.40 4.81 -4.23
N SER A 220 0.89 3.76 -3.56
CA SER A 220 1.36 2.52 -4.18
C SER A 220 0.84 1.28 -3.47
N ALA A 221 0.17 0.42 -4.24
CA ALA A 221 -0.33 -0.89 -3.83
C ALA A 221 0.72 -2.01 -3.95
N ARG A 222 1.98 -1.66 -4.26
CA ARG A 222 3.04 -2.62 -4.58
C ARG A 222 3.77 -3.18 -3.37
N THR A 223 3.64 -2.54 -2.21
CA THR A 223 4.24 -3.04 -0.97
C THR A 223 3.67 -4.41 -0.61
N GLU A 224 2.35 -4.54 -0.64
CA GLU A 224 1.63 -5.77 -0.32
C GLU A 224 1.91 -6.85 -1.36
N ASP A 225 1.91 -6.49 -2.65
CA ASP A 225 2.27 -7.41 -3.74
C ASP A 225 3.65 -8.04 -3.49
N ALA A 226 4.64 -7.21 -3.14
CA ALA A 226 6.00 -7.65 -2.90
C ALA A 226 6.10 -8.53 -1.64
N VAL A 227 5.57 -8.04 -0.51
CA VAL A 227 5.64 -8.75 0.78
C VAL A 227 4.91 -10.10 0.73
N LEU A 228 3.71 -10.16 0.14
CA LEU A 228 2.92 -11.38 0.05
C LEU A 228 3.53 -12.44 -0.88
N HIS A 229 4.48 -12.08 -1.75
CA HIS A 229 5.22 -13.01 -2.61
C HIS A 229 6.68 -13.24 -2.16
N GLY A 230 7.09 -12.64 -1.04
CA GLY A 230 8.47 -12.70 -0.55
C GLY A 230 9.48 -12.01 -1.47
N CYS A 231 9.02 -11.10 -2.32
CA CYS A 231 9.85 -10.24 -3.15
C CYS A 231 10.28 -9.03 -2.31
N ILE A 232 11.57 -8.68 -2.33
CA ILE A 232 12.09 -7.58 -1.49
C ILE A 232 11.54 -6.24 -2.04
N PRO A 233 10.73 -5.49 -1.26
CA PRO A 233 10.20 -4.20 -1.71
C PRO A 233 11.32 -3.16 -1.84
N VAL A 234 11.42 -2.54 -3.01
CA VAL A 234 12.32 -1.41 -3.30
C VAL A 234 11.49 -0.13 -3.35
N ILE A 235 11.51 0.62 -2.26
CA ILE A 235 10.68 1.79 -2.03
C ILE A 235 11.38 3.03 -2.57
N ILE A 236 10.74 3.70 -3.53
CA ILE A 236 11.19 4.98 -4.11
C ILE A 236 10.05 5.97 -3.95
N ILE A 237 9.86 6.41 -2.71
CA ILE A 237 8.80 7.33 -2.30
C ILE A 237 9.34 8.17 -1.12
N ASP A 238 9.68 9.41 -1.38
CA ASP A 238 10.24 10.31 -0.36
C ASP A 238 9.11 10.89 0.51
N GLY A 239 9.41 11.08 1.81
CA GLY A 239 8.50 11.69 2.78
C GLY A 239 7.27 10.84 3.15
N VAL A 240 7.31 9.53 2.86
CA VAL A 240 6.18 8.63 3.08
C VAL A 240 6.57 7.41 3.92
N HIS A 241 5.84 7.21 5.02
CA HIS A 241 5.84 5.94 5.74
C HIS A 241 5.06 4.87 4.97
N ILE A 242 5.64 3.69 4.89
CA ILE A 242 5.00 2.48 4.40
C ILE A 242 4.20 1.79 5.50
N LYS A 243 3.52 0.73 5.10
CA LYS A 243 2.56 -0.01 5.92
C LYS A 243 3.28 -0.61 7.12
N PHE A 244 2.74 -0.34 8.31
CA PHE A 244 3.25 -0.79 9.60
C PHE A 244 4.68 -0.34 9.95
N GLU A 245 5.19 0.72 9.35
CA GLU A 245 6.55 1.20 9.65
C GLU A 245 6.73 1.69 11.09
N THR A 246 5.67 2.13 11.76
CA THR A 246 5.69 2.47 13.19
C THR A 246 5.54 1.25 14.10
N VAL A 247 5.33 0.05 13.54
CA VAL A 247 5.13 -1.21 14.26
C VAL A 247 6.28 -2.19 14.03
N PHE A 248 6.83 -2.25 12.82
CA PHE A 248 7.91 -3.14 12.42
C PHE A 248 9.13 -2.36 11.97
N ASN A 249 10.33 -2.89 12.23
CA ASN A 249 11.54 -2.42 11.57
C ASN A 249 11.52 -2.87 10.10
N VAL A 250 10.96 -2.03 9.21
CA VAL A 250 10.79 -2.34 7.80
C VAL A 250 12.11 -2.41 7.03
N ASP A 251 13.18 -1.81 7.55
CA ASP A 251 14.52 -1.86 6.94
C ASP A 251 15.15 -3.26 7.00
N GLU A 252 14.59 -4.16 7.80
CA GLU A 252 15.01 -5.56 7.83
C GLU A 252 14.57 -6.35 6.60
N PHE A 253 13.57 -5.86 5.86
CA PHE A 253 13.01 -6.58 4.71
C PHE A 253 12.69 -5.71 3.49
N THR A 254 13.04 -4.42 3.53
CA THR A 254 12.84 -3.47 2.43
C THR A 254 14.12 -2.72 2.11
N ILE A 255 14.14 -2.06 0.96
CA ILE A 255 15.22 -1.17 0.53
C ILE A 255 14.60 0.17 0.18
N ARG A 256 15.02 1.26 0.82
CA ARG A 256 14.62 2.63 0.46
C ARG A 256 15.69 3.27 -0.43
N ILE A 257 15.28 3.77 -1.58
CA ILE A 257 16.12 4.56 -2.50
C ILE A 257 15.48 5.93 -2.66
N PRO A 258 16.20 7.03 -2.37
CA PRO A 258 15.67 8.39 -2.58
C PRO A 258 15.22 8.61 -4.03
N GLU A 259 14.17 9.40 -4.25
CA GLU A 259 13.63 9.65 -5.61
C GLU A 259 14.71 10.25 -6.54
N GLY A 260 15.60 11.09 -5.99
CA GLY A 260 16.75 11.65 -6.70
C GLY A 260 17.76 10.61 -7.21
N ASN A 261 17.84 9.44 -6.56
CA ASN A 261 18.74 8.34 -6.92
C ASN A 261 18.08 7.25 -7.78
N ALA A 262 16.83 7.46 -8.24
CA ALA A 262 16.11 6.47 -9.04
C ALA A 262 16.85 6.05 -10.34
N SER A 263 17.71 6.89 -10.89
CA SER A 263 18.53 6.55 -12.07
C SER A 263 19.64 5.53 -11.78
N ARG A 264 20.07 5.44 -10.51
CA ARG A 264 21.12 4.51 -10.04
C ARG A 264 20.55 3.24 -9.43
N ILE A 265 19.25 2.98 -9.59
CA ILE A 265 18.55 1.84 -8.97
C ILE A 265 19.27 0.51 -9.24
N LEU A 266 19.73 0.27 -10.47
CA LEU A 266 20.39 -0.99 -10.83
C LEU A 266 21.74 -1.15 -10.11
N GLU A 267 22.57 -0.10 -10.12
CA GLU A 267 23.85 -0.06 -9.41
C GLU A 267 23.69 -0.32 -7.92
N ILE A 268 22.71 0.36 -7.29
CA ILE A 268 22.42 0.24 -5.86
C ILE A 268 22.00 -1.19 -5.51
N LEU A 269 21.07 -1.78 -6.27
CA LEU A 269 20.56 -3.13 -5.99
C LEU A 269 21.62 -4.21 -6.23
N GLN A 270 22.49 -4.05 -7.24
CA GLN A 270 23.57 -4.99 -7.53
C GLN A 270 24.68 -4.95 -6.48
N ALA A 271 24.87 -3.81 -5.81
CA ALA A 271 25.85 -3.67 -4.73
C ALA A 271 25.44 -4.36 -3.42
N ILE A 272 24.20 -4.84 -3.30
CA ILE A 272 23.69 -5.46 -2.07
C ILE A 272 24.29 -6.87 -1.91
N PRO A 273 24.97 -7.17 -0.78
CA PRO A 273 25.52 -8.49 -0.55
C PRO A 273 24.43 -9.57 -0.48
N GLU A 274 24.72 -10.73 -1.07
CA GLU A 274 23.80 -11.87 -1.10
C GLU A 274 23.34 -12.32 0.30
N ALA A 275 24.21 -12.18 1.31
CA ALA A 275 23.87 -12.45 2.71
C ALA A 275 22.75 -11.53 3.23
N LYS A 276 22.78 -10.24 2.88
CA LYS A 276 21.72 -9.29 3.27
C LYS A 276 20.43 -9.58 2.52
N VAL A 277 20.50 -9.92 1.23
CA VAL A 277 19.34 -10.36 0.43
C VAL A 277 18.66 -11.59 1.07
N ARG A 278 19.44 -12.63 1.43
CA ARG A 278 18.91 -13.82 2.11
C ARG A 278 18.27 -13.48 3.45
N SER A 279 18.90 -12.59 4.23
CA SER A 279 18.35 -12.11 5.50
C SER A 279 16.99 -11.43 5.29
N MET A 280 16.88 -10.50 4.34
CA MET A 280 15.62 -9.83 4.01
C MET A 280 14.51 -10.81 3.61
N GLN A 281 14.82 -11.80 2.76
CA GLN A 281 13.84 -12.83 2.36
C GLN A 281 13.39 -13.71 3.54
N ALA A 282 14.30 -14.03 4.47
CA ALA A 282 13.95 -14.76 5.68
C ALA A 282 13.02 -13.92 6.58
N TYR A 283 13.29 -12.61 6.72
CA TYR A 283 12.39 -11.69 7.43
C TYR A 283 11.01 -11.60 6.77
N LEU A 284 10.92 -11.52 5.43
CA LEU A 284 9.64 -11.56 4.71
C LEU A 284 8.83 -12.81 5.07
N GLY A 285 9.47 -13.97 5.14
CA GLY A 285 8.84 -15.22 5.58
C GLY A 285 8.26 -15.17 7.00
N ARG A 286 8.75 -14.26 7.85
CA ARG A 286 8.24 -14.05 9.20
C ARG A 286 7.13 -13.01 9.24
N VAL A 287 7.15 -11.95 8.42
CA VAL A 287 6.19 -10.83 8.55
C VAL A 287 5.02 -10.88 7.56
N TRP A 288 5.10 -11.66 6.48
CA TRP A 288 4.12 -11.61 5.39
C TRP A 288 2.67 -11.79 5.83
N HIS A 289 2.44 -12.63 6.84
CA HIS A 289 1.11 -12.94 7.36
C HIS A 289 0.41 -11.69 7.90
N ARG A 290 1.18 -10.71 8.38
CA ARG A 290 0.72 -9.39 8.84
C ARG A 290 0.23 -8.49 7.70
N TYR A 291 0.50 -8.81 6.43
CA TYR A 291 0.15 -7.99 5.25
C TYR A 291 -1.06 -8.53 4.46
N ARG A 292 -1.81 -9.48 5.02
CA ARG A 292 -3.05 -10.01 4.46
C ARG A 292 -4.15 -9.96 5.50
N TYR A 293 -5.40 -9.97 5.05
CA TYR A 293 -6.55 -10.12 5.93
C TYR A 293 -7.12 -11.51 5.72
N ALA A 294 -6.88 -12.41 6.66
CA ALA A 294 -7.27 -13.82 6.60
C ALA A 294 -8.45 -14.12 7.54
N ASN A 295 -8.66 -13.31 8.57
CA ASN A 295 -9.71 -13.51 9.57
C ASN A 295 -11.08 -12.93 9.16
N LEU A 296 -11.20 -12.39 7.94
CA LEU A 296 -12.50 -11.98 7.41
C LEU A 296 -13.34 -13.22 7.04
N PRO A 297 -14.68 -13.15 7.18
CA PRO A 297 -15.57 -14.29 6.90
C PRO A 297 -15.27 -14.95 5.53
N GLY A 298 -15.04 -16.25 5.53
CA GLY A 298 -14.78 -17.06 4.32
C GLY A 298 -13.34 -17.06 3.79
N LEU A 299 -12.52 -16.04 4.11
CA LEU A 299 -11.16 -15.94 3.54
C LEU A 299 -10.20 -16.99 4.09
N ALA A 300 -10.30 -17.34 5.37
CA ALA A 300 -9.50 -18.42 5.95
C ALA A 300 -9.70 -19.76 5.21
N SER A 301 -10.94 -20.09 4.87
CA SER A 301 -11.26 -21.30 4.11
C SER A 301 -10.72 -21.24 2.69
N GLU A 302 -10.82 -20.08 2.04
CA GLU A 302 -10.27 -19.86 0.70
C GLU A 302 -8.73 -20.02 0.69
N LEU A 303 -8.04 -19.48 1.70
CA LEU A 303 -6.59 -19.60 1.85
C LEU A 303 -6.17 -21.05 2.04
N ARG A 304 -6.87 -21.80 2.89
CA ARG A 304 -6.61 -23.25 3.09
C ARG A 304 -6.78 -24.02 1.79
N ARG A 305 -7.84 -23.73 1.02
CA ARG A 305 -8.06 -24.33 -0.31
C ARG A 305 -6.91 -24.07 -1.27
N TYR A 306 -6.39 -22.83 -1.33
CA TYR A 306 -5.22 -22.52 -2.15
C TYR A 306 -3.96 -23.25 -1.68
N MET A 307 -3.73 -23.33 -0.37
CA MET A 307 -2.60 -24.08 0.19
C MET A 307 -2.68 -25.58 -0.15
N GLU A 308 -3.86 -26.19 0.03
CA GLU A 308 -4.11 -27.60 -0.34
C GLU A 308 -3.90 -27.83 -1.85
N SER A 309 -4.43 -26.95 -2.69
CA SER A 309 -4.26 -27.01 -4.14
C SER A 309 -2.78 -26.89 -4.54
N ASN A 310 -2.02 -26.00 -3.91
CA ASN A 310 -0.61 -25.81 -4.18
C ASN A 310 0.23 -27.03 -3.77
N VAL A 311 -0.11 -27.67 -2.64
CA VAL A 311 0.55 -28.90 -2.19
C VAL A 311 0.21 -30.10 -3.09
N ALA A 312 -1.00 -30.13 -3.64
CA ALA A 312 -1.47 -31.20 -4.53
C ALA A 312 -0.98 -31.07 -5.98
N ASP A 313 -0.58 -29.87 -6.43
CA ASP A 313 -0.12 -29.61 -7.80
C ASP A 313 1.12 -30.49 -8.14
N PRO A 314 1.07 -31.35 -9.17
CA PRO A 314 2.19 -32.21 -9.55
C PRO A 314 3.47 -31.43 -9.89
N LEU A 315 3.33 -30.28 -10.55
CA LEU A 315 4.46 -29.39 -10.84
C LEU A 315 5.06 -28.85 -9.53
N SER A 316 4.22 -28.73 -8.51
CA SER A 316 4.65 -28.30 -7.19
C SER A 316 5.45 -29.36 -6.44
N ARG A 317 5.08 -30.63 -6.60
CA ARG A 317 5.86 -31.75 -6.06
C ARG A 317 7.21 -31.87 -6.76
N GLU A 318 7.22 -31.80 -8.09
CA GLU A 318 8.46 -31.89 -8.88
C GLU A 318 9.41 -30.71 -8.58
N ALA A 319 8.89 -29.48 -8.50
CA ALA A 319 9.68 -28.31 -8.12
C ALA A 319 10.21 -28.39 -6.67
N ALA A 320 9.43 -28.97 -5.75
CA ALA A 320 9.86 -29.22 -4.38
C ALA A 320 10.97 -30.28 -4.30
N GLU A 321 10.86 -31.37 -5.06
CA GLU A 321 11.88 -32.43 -5.16
C GLU A 321 13.19 -31.92 -5.77
N LEU A 322 13.10 -31.09 -6.81
CA LEU A 322 14.26 -30.40 -7.40
C LEU A 322 14.90 -29.41 -6.42
N SER A 323 14.12 -28.72 -5.60
CA SER A 323 14.61 -27.79 -4.57
C SER A 323 15.27 -28.51 -3.40
N ALA A 324 14.79 -29.70 -3.03
CA ALA A 324 15.30 -30.47 -1.90
C ALA A 324 16.74 -30.96 -2.09
N ARG A 325 17.26 -30.97 -3.32
CA ARG A 325 18.52 -31.65 -3.63
C ARG A 325 19.78 -30.76 -3.63
N LYS A 326 19.71 -29.42 -3.72
CA LYS A 326 20.96 -28.59 -3.82
C LYS A 326 21.01 -27.21 -3.15
N GLU A 327 19.93 -26.45 -2.94
CA GLU A 327 20.02 -25.08 -2.37
C GLU A 327 18.79 -24.66 -1.54
N VAL A 328 19.01 -23.97 -0.41
CA VAL A 328 17.92 -23.38 0.40
C VAL A 328 17.34 -22.18 -0.34
N ARG A 329 16.08 -22.29 -0.77
CA ARG A 329 15.34 -21.22 -1.45
C ARG A 329 14.45 -20.44 -0.48
N LEU A 330 14.42 -19.12 -0.64
CA LEU A 330 13.66 -18.21 0.23
C LEU A 330 12.61 -17.36 -0.52
N PRO A 331 11.47 -17.07 0.14
CA PRO A 331 11.04 -17.66 1.40
C PRO A 331 10.63 -19.13 1.19
N ARG A 332 10.72 -19.92 2.25
CA ARG A 332 10.29 -21.32 2.24
C ARG A 332 8.76 -21.41 2.13
N PRO A 333 8.22 -22.52 1.61
CA PRO A 333 6.79 -22.73 1.62
C PRO A 333 6.24 -22.65 3.05
N PHE A 334 5.24 -21.80 3.27
CA PHE A 334 4.69 -21.60 4.62
C PHE A 334 4.05 -22.89 5.15
N LYS A 335 4.28 -23.18 6.43
CA LYS A 335 3.66 -24.30 7.15
C LYS A 335 3.01 -23.75 8.41
N GLY A 336 1.68 -23.73 8.47
CA GLY A 336 0.93 -23.19 9.61
C GLY A 336 -0.51 -22.87 9.25
N ASP A 337 -1.29 -22.36 10.20
CA ASP A 337 -2.65 -21.91 9.94
C ASP A 337 -2.63 -20.54 9.23
N PRO A 338 -3.15 -20.43 7.99
CA PRO A 338 -3.24 -19.15 7.33
C PRO A 338 -4.24 -18.19 8.00
N ALA A 339 -5.05 -18.57 8.98
CA ALA A 339 -5.99 -17.63 9.59
C ALA A 339 -5.38 -16.74 10.69
N VAL A 340 -4.20 -17.08 11.22
CA VAL A 340 -3.66 -16.50 12.46
C VAL A 340 -2.74 -15.31 12.19
N ASP A 341 -2.76 -14.34 13.13
CA ASP A 341 -1.84 -13.20 13.21
C ASP A 341 -1.80 -12.30 11.97
N ASP A 342 -2.96 -12.05 11.40
CA ASP A 342 -3.10 -11.30 10.16
C ASP A 342 -2.99 -9.76 10.35
N ALA A 343 -3.22 -9.00 9.27
CA ALA A 343 -3.25 -7.54 9.32
C ALA A 343 -4.29 -7.00 10.31
N PHE A 344 -5.47 -7.63 10.37
CA PHE A 344 -6.54 -7.20 11.28
C PHE A 344 -6.12 -7.40 12.74
N ALA A 345 -5.58 -8.58 13.08
CA ALA A 345 -5.06 -8.84 14.42
C ALA A 345 -3.98 -7.82 14.83
N THR A 346 -3.10 -7.46 13.90
CA THR A 346 -2.05 -6.45 14.11
C THR A 346 -2.62 -5.07 14.39
N ILE A 347 -3.61 -4.64 13.61
CA ILE A 347 -4.31 -3.36 13.82
C ILE A 347 -5.00 -3.36 15.18
N MET A 348 -5.69 -4.44 15.56
CA MET A 348 -6.38 -4.54 16.85
C MET A 348 -5.41 -4.54 18.04
N GLN A 349 -4.28 -5.24 17.94
CA GLN A 349 -3.22 -5.21 18.96
C GLN A 349 -2.63 -3.81 19.10
N TRP A 350 -2.36 -3.13 17.98
CA TRP A 350 -1.87 -1.76 18.00
C TRP A 350 -2.91 -0.82 18.62
N LEU A 351 -4.17 -0.85 18.19
CA LEU A 351 -5.25 -0.02 18.76
C LEU A 351 -5.43 -0.25 20.27
N TYR A 352 -5.36 -1.51 20.71
CA TYR A 352 -5.41 -1.84 22.14
C TYR A 352 -4.27 -1.18 22.91
N SER A 353 -3.05 -1.21 22.36
CA SER A 353 -1.89 -0.51 22.96
C SER A 353 -2.07 1.02 23.02
N ARG A 354 -2.97 1.59 22.21
CA ARG A 354 -3.25 3.03 22.18
C ARG A 354 -4.28 3.48 23.22
N ILE A 355 -5.04 2.57 23.84
CA ILE A 355 -6.10 2.92 24.81
C ILE A 355 -5.63 3.86 25.94
N PRO A 356 -4.43 3.72 26.52
CA PRO A 356 -3.97 4.67 27.55
C PRO A 356 -3.85 6.13 27.06
N PHE A 357 -3.57 6.34 25.78
CA PHE A 357 -3.43 7.67 25.17
C PHE A 357 -4.77 8.30 24.76
N THR A 358 -5.85 7.52 24.77
CA THR A 358 -7.21 8.02 24.49
C THR A 358 -7.96 8.43 25.77
N ARG A 359 -7.35 8.18 26.94
CA ARG A 359 -7.90 8.48 28.27
C ARG A 359 -7.66 9.91 28.74
#